data_AF-A0A075SEN0-F1
#
_entry.id   AF-A0A075SEN0-F1
#
_cell.length_a   1.000
_cell.length_b   1.000
_cell.length_c   1.000
_cell.angle_alpha   90.00
_cell.angle_beta   90.00
_cell.angle_gamma   90.00
#
_symmetry.space_group_name_H-M   'P 1'
#
loop_
_entity.id
_entity.type
_entity.pdbx_description
1 polymer ?
#
loop_
_entity_poly.entity_id
_entity_poly.type
_entity_poly.pdbx_seq_one_letter_code
_entity_poly.pdbx_strand_id
1 'polypeptide(L)'
;MSLTPSIRRNKEVQALQTIASPYQMEVARKLSQNMADNQARELLATDILYKVGSLALIQAEILKNNPEAHAYTDYILRAFTHYTTQYLK
;
A
#
# COMPACT_ATOMS: atom_id res chain seq x y z
N MET A 1 4.64 -2.58 61.35
CA MET A 1 3.86 -3.30 60.32
C MET A 1 4.21 -2.70 58.96
N SER A 2 5.11 -3.31 58.19
CA SER A 2 5.45 -2.86 56.82
C SER A 2 4.76 -3.77 55.81
N LEU A 3 4.00 -3.14 54.91
CA LEU A 3 3.26 -3.82 53.84
C LEU A 3 4.24 -4.39 52.80
N THR A 4 4.08 -5.67 52.51
CA THR A 4 4.94 -6.48 51.64
C THR A 4 4.88 -6.06 50.16
N PRO A 5 5.96 -6.29 49.40
CA PRO A 5 6.09 -5.91 47.97
C PRO A 5 5.22 -6.74 47.00
N SER A 6 4.35 -7.64 47.49
CA SER A 6 3.48 -8.49 46.67
C SER A 6 2.32 -7.72 46.02
N ILE A 7 1.86 -6.62 46.65
CA ILE A 7 0.72 -5.84 46.16
C ILE A 7 1.07 -5.04 44.89
N ARG A 8 2.34 -4.62 44.75
CA ARG A 8 2.79 -3.86 43.56
C ARG A 8 2.84 -4.72 42.30
N ARG A 9 3.32 -5.96 42.40
CA ARG A 9 3.34 -6.91 41.27
C ARG A 9 1.95 -7.26 40.76
N ASN A 10 0.97 -7.42 41.65
CA ASN A 10 -0.41 -7.71 41.23
C ASN A 10 -1.05 -6.57 40.44
N LYS A 11 -0.75 -5.30 40.74
CA LYS A 11 -1.23 -4.16 39.97
C LYS A 11 -0.60 -4.06 38.58
N GLU A 12 0.68 -4.39 38.44
CA GLU A 12 1.35 -4.43 37.12
C GLU A 12 0.81 -5.58 36.25
N VAL A 13 0.53 -6.75 36.85
CA VAL A 13 -0.09 -7.88 36.13
C VAL A 13 -1.55 -7.58 35.78
N GLN A 14 -2.30 -6.84 36.60
CA GLN A 14 -3.66 -6.37 36.26
C GLN A 14 -3.65 -5.26 35.21
N ALA A 15 -2.67 -4.36 35.23
CA ALA A 15 -2.47 -3.36 34.18
C ALA A 15 -2.05 -4.00 32.84
N LEU A 16 -1.30 -5.10 32.90
CA LEU A 16 -1.03 -5.97 31.76
C LEU A 16 -2.27 -6.80 31.38
N GLN A 17 -3.17 -7.18 32.27
CA GLN A 17 -4.43 -7.85 31.88
C GLN A 17 -5.48 -6.91 31.28
N THR A 18 -5.31 -5.59 31.43
CA THR A 18 -5.89 -4.58 30.53
C THR A 18 -5.11 -4.45 29.21
N ILE A 19 -4.36 -5.48 28.81
CA ILE A 19 -4.08 -5.79 27.39
C ILE A 19 -5.40 -5.58 26.65
N ALA A 20 -5.34 -4.68 25.68
CA ALA A 20 -6.42 -4.15 24.88
C ALA A 20 -7.68 -5.04 24.87
N SER A 21 -8.84 -4.46 25.19
CA SER A 21 -10.09 -5.24 25.21
C SER A 21 -10.22 -6.06 23.92
N PRO A 22 -10.86 -7.26 23.93
CA PRO A 22 -10.98 -8.08 22.71
C PRO A 22 -11.46 -7.28 21.48
N TYR A 23 -12.28 -6.26 21.72
CA TYR A 23 -12.67 -5.26 20.73
C TYR A 23 -11.49 -4.44 20.16
N GLN A 24 -10.64 -3.86 21.01
CA GLN A 24 -9.46 -3.10 20.59
C GLN A 24 -8.45 -3.98 19.81
N MET A 25 -8.27 -5.25 20.20
CA MET A 25 -7.43 -6.19 19.45
C MET A 25 -8.00 -6.50 18.06
N GLU A 26 -9.31 -6.68 17.95
CA GLU A 26 -9.96 -6.89 16.65
C GLU A 26 -9.89 -5.65 15.76
N VAL A 27 -10.02 -4.45 16.33
CA VAL A 27 -9.82 -3.18 15.62
C VAL A 27 -8.38 -3.08 15.11
N ALA A 28 -7.39 -3.36 15.96
CA ALA A 28 -5.98 -3.33 15.57
C ALA A 28 -5.66 -4.35 14.45
N ARG A 29 -6.25 -5.55 14.51
CA ARG A 29 -6.12 -6.58 13.47
C ARG A 29 -6.67 -6.09 12.13
N LYS A 30 -7.89 -5.53 12.12
CA LYS A 30 -8.50 -4.97 10.90
C LYS A 30 -7.68 -3.82 10.33
N LEU A 31 -7.20 -2.92 11.19
CA LEU A 31 -6.34 -1.81 10.78
C LEU A 31 -5.05 -2.32 10.13
N SER A 32 -4.38 -3.30 10.75
CA SER A 32 -3.17 -3.90 10.21
C SER A 32 -3.39 -4.54 8.84
N GLN A 33 -4.54 -5.21 8.64
CA GLN A 33 -4.90 -5.80 7.34
C GLN A 33 -5.11 -4.71 6.28
N ASN A 34 -5.91 -3.69 6.60
CA ASN A 34 -6.14 -2.57 5.69
C ASN A 34 -4.84 -1.83 5.33
N MET A 35 -3.92 -1.68 6.29
CA MET A 35 -2.60 -1.07 6.04
C MET A 35 -1.75 -1.91 5.08
N ALA A 36 -1.74 -3.24 5.24
CA ALA A 36 -1.02 -4.13 4.34
C ALA A 36 -1.58 -4.05 2.91
N ASP A 37 -2.91 -4.04 2.78
CA ASP A 37 -3.59 -3.89 1.48
C ASP A 37 -3.26 -2.54 0.83
N ASN A 38 -3.24 -1.45 1.61
CA ASN A 38 -2.87 -0.12 1.12
C ASN A 38 -1.41 -0.08 0.66
N GLN A 39 -0.47 -0.67 1.42
CA GLN A 39 0.93 -0.74 1.03
C GLN A 39 1.12 -1.51 -0.28
N ALA A 40 0.40 -2.63 -0.46
CA ALA A 40 0.44 -3.38 -1.72
C ALA A 40 -0.07 -2.53 -2.90
N ARG A 41 -1.14 -1.75 -2.70
CA ARG A 41 -1.68 -0.83 -3.72
C ARG A 41 -0.71 0.31 -4.05
N GLU A 42 -0.04 0.88 -3.05
CA GLU A 42 0.97 1.93 -3.25
C GLU A 42 2.18 1.43 -4.06
N LEU A 43 2.66 0.22 -3.76
CA LEU A 43 3.74 -0.42 -4.52
C LEU A 43 3.32 -0.66 -5.98
N LEU A 44 2.11 -1.19 -6.19
CA LEU A 44 1.57 -1.40 -7.54
C LEU A 44 1.42 -0.08 -8.30
N ALA A 45 0.91 0.97 -7.66
CA ALA A 45 0.78 2.30 -8.28
C ALA A 45 2.14 2.86 -8.70
N THR A 46 3.16 2.69 -7.86
CA THR A 46 4.52 3.14 -8.15
C THR A 46 5.12 2.41 -9.36
N ASP A 47 4.96 1.09 -9.43
CA ASP A 47 5.39 0.28 -10.57
C ASP A 47 4.66 0.65 -11.86
N ILE A 48 3.34 0.89 -11.80
CA ILE A 48 2.54 1.34 -12.94
C ILE A 48 3.06 2.68 -13.46
N LEU A 49 3.27 3.67 -12.57
CA LEU A 49 3.78 4.98 -12.96
C LEU A 49 5.16 4.89 -13.61
N TYR A 50 6.04 4.05 -13.08
CA TYR A 50 7.37 3.81 -13.67
C TYR A 50 7.27 3.23 -15.09
N LYS A 51 6.38 2.25 -15.30
CA LYS A 51 6.16 1.63 -16.62
C LYS A 51 5.53 2.59 -17.62
N VAL A 52 4.53 3.37 -17.20
CA VAL A 52 3.92 4.43 -18.04
C VAL A 52 4.98 5.44 -18.47
N GLY A 53 5.82 5.91 -17.55
CA GLY A 53 6.93 6.82 -17.88
C GLY A 53 7.91 6.21 -18.88
N SER A 54 8.27 4.94 -18.69
CA SER A 54 9.18 4.22 -19.59
C SER A 54 8.59 4.06 -21.00
N LEU A 55 7.30 3.72 -21.11
CA LEU A 55 6.60 3.62 -22.39
C LEU A 55 6.49 4.97 -23.10
N ALA A 56 6.28 6.07 -22.37
CA ALA A 56 6.26 7.42 -22.93
C ALA A 56 7.63 7.82 -23.52
N LEU A 57 8.73 7.46 -22.85
CA LEU A 57 10.08 7.68 -23.39
C LEU A 57 10.34 6.84 -24.65
N ILE A 58 9.92 5.58 -24.65
CA ILE A 58 10.00 4.70 -25.84
C ILE A 58 9.19 5.28 -26.99
N GLN A 59 7.98 5.76 -26.74
CA GLN A 59 7.16 6.44 -27.74
C GLN A 59 7.91 7.66 -28.30
N ALA A 60 8.45 8.52 -27.44
CA ALA A 60 9.21 9.69 -27.89
C ALA A 60 10.39 9.30 -28.80
N GLU A 61 11.10 8.21 -28.48
CA GLU A 61 12.20 7.70 -29.31
C GLU A 61 11.73 7.18 -30.67
N ILE A 62 10.63 6.41 -30.71
CA ILE A 62 10.03 5.91 -31.96
C ILE A 62 9.64 7.09 -32.87
N LEU A 63 9.01 8.10 -32.29
CA LEU A 63 8.46 9.23 -33.06
C LEU A 63 9.53 10.15 -33.66
N LYS A 64 10.78 10.11 -33.17
CA LYS A 64 11.89 10.85 -33.79
C LYS A 64 12.14 10.44 -35.24
N ASN A 65 11.99 9.15 -35.53
CA ASN A 65 12.31 8.56 -36.83
C ASN A 65 11.06 8.07 -37.58
N ASN A 66 9.94 7.88 -36.89
CA ASN A 66 8.68 7.44 -37.47
C ASN A 66 7.49 8.21 -36.86
N PRO A 67 7.16 9.40 -37.39
CA PRO A 67 6.02 10.20 -36.91
C PRO A 67 4.67 9.52 -37.15
N GLU A 68 4.51 8.72 -38.22
CA GLU A 68 3.23 8.05 -38.50
C GLU A 68 2.83 7.01 -37.45
N ALA A 69 3.78 6.50 -36.66
CA ALA A 69 3.53 5.57 -35.57
C ALA A 69 2.81 6.20 -34.36
N HIS A 70 2.55 7.51 -34.33
CA HIS A 70 1.92 8.20 -33.20
C HIS A 70 0.60 7.57 -32.78
N ALA A 71 -0.33 7.36 -33.72
CA ALA A 71 -1.66 6.83 -33.38
C ALA A 71 -1.58 5.45 -32.70
N TYR A 72 -0.68 4.58 -33.17
CA TYR A 72 -0.52 3.24 -32.63
C TYR A 72 0.16 3.26 -31.26
N THR A 73 1.24 4.02 -31.12
CA THR A 73 1.99 4.12 -29.86
C THR A 73 1.18 4.82 -28.75
N ASP A 74 0.43 5.86 -29.09
CA ASP A 74 -0.48 6.56 -28.17
C ASP A 74 -1.62 5.64 -27.71
N TYR A 75 -2.20 4.85 -28.63
CA TYR A 75 -3.22 3.85 -28.27
C TYR A 75 -2.69 2.82 -27.26
N ILE A 76 -1.50 2.27 -27.49
CA ILE A 76 -0.89 1.29 -26.57
C ILE A 76 -0.66 1.92 -25.19
N LEU A 77 -0.07 3.12 -25.15
CA LEU A 77 0.22 3.81 -23.88
C LEU A 77 -1.07 4.06 -23.09
N ARG A 78 -2.12 4.56 -23.77
CA ARG A 78 -3.43 4.80 -23.15
C ARG A 78 -4.11 3.51 -22.70
N ALA A 79 -4.06 2.46 -23.52
CA ALA A 79 -4.63 1.17 -23.18
C ALA A 79 -3.94 0.57 -21.95
N PHE A 80 -2.59 0.56 -21.92
CA PHE A 80 -1.82 0.10 -20.77
C PHE A 80 -2.19 0.89 -19.51
N THR A 81 -2.20 2.23 -19.60
CA THR A 81 -2.56 3.10 -18.48
C THR A 81 -3.99 2.83 -17.98
N HIS A 82 -4.94 2.67 -18.90
CA HIS A 82 -6.33 2.37 -18.55
C HIS A 82 -6.44 1.01 -17.87
N TYR A 83 -5.90 -0.06 -18.46
CA TYR A 83 -6.03 -1.41 -17.90
C TYR A 83 -5.35 -1.54 -16.55
N THR A 84 -4.17 -0.96 -16.38
CA THR A 84 -3.42 -1.05 -15.11
C THR A 84 -4.09 -0.31 -13.96
N THR A 85 -4.71 0.85 -14.22
CA THR A 85 -5.45 1.59 -13.18
C THR A 85 -6.71 0.87 -12.68
N GLN A 86 -7.26 -0.09 -13.44
CA GLN A 86 -8.36 -0.93 -12.95
C GLN A 86 -7.94 -1.83 -11.78
N TYR A 87 -6.65 -2.19 -11.69
CA TYR A 87 -6.10 -2.98 -10.59
C TYR A 87 -5.78 -2.16 -9.34
N LEU A 88 -5.94 -0.83 -9.41
CA LEU A 88 -5.78 0.07 -8.25
C LEU A 88 -7.09 0.35 -7.52
N LYS A 89 -8.23 -0.14 -8.05
CA LYS A 89 -9.57 -0.03 -7.44
C LYS A 89 -9.81 -1.07 -6.35
#